data_AF-A0A7Y2H4P4-F1
#
_entry.id   AF-A0A7Y2H4P4-F1
#
_cell.length_a   1.000
_cell.length_b   1.000
_cell.length_c   1.000
_cell.angle_alpha   90.00
_cell.angle_beta   90.00
_cell.angle_gamma   90.00
#
_symmetry.space_group_name_H-M   'P 1'
#
loop_
_entity.id
_entity.type
_entity.pdbx_description
1 polymer ?
#
loop_
_entity_poly.entity_id
_entity_poly.type
_entity_poly.pdbx_seq_one_letter_code
_entity_poly.pdbx_strand_id
1 'polypeptide(L)'
;MKKLFSLVMLLTLVAVSNCTRVPDNNDPVIGIWVQEQINNSSDTEKESVRQEWIFNDVYLGRYHKYNGSNLEIKTDFSWEYADGFYTITYPGTDLEKQVVSMRETPEGTFLEDEKGNVLAFRE
;
A
#
# COMPACT_ATOMS: atom_id res chain seq x y z
N MET A 1 -48.59 -23.86 -10.76
CA MET A 1 -47.31 -23.82 -11.49
C MET A 1 -46.64 -22.44 -11.51
N LYS A 2 -47.32 -21.35 -11.89
CA LYS A 2 -46.73 -19.98 -11.93
C LYS A 2 -46.08 -19.51 -10.60
N LYS A 3 -46.69 -19.85 -9.45
CA LYS A 3 -46.16 -19.54 -8.12
C LYS A 3 -44.85 -20.30 -7.80
N LEU A 4 -44.71 -21.53 -8.30
CA LEU A 4 -43.51 -22.35 -8.12
C LEU A 4 -42.35 -21.82 -8.96
N PHE A 5 -42.63 -21.42 -10.21
CA PHE A 5 -41.65 -20.77 -11.09
C PHE A 5 -41.13 -19.44 -10.50
N SER A 6 -42.01 -18.65 -9.89
CA SER A 6 -41.60 -17.40 -9.24
C SER A 6 -40.71 -17.64 -8.02
N LEU A 7 -40.93 -18.72 -7.25
CA LEU A 7 -40.09 -19.07 -6.11
C LEU A 7 -38.71 -19.56 -6.57
N VAL A 8 -38.66 -20.40 -7.60
CA VAL A 8 -37.40 -20.88 -8.21
C VAL A 8 -36.61 -19.71 -8.82
N MET A 9 -37.29 -18.75 -9.45
CA MET A 9 -36.65 -17.55 -9.99
C MET A 9 -36.05 -16.65 -8.90
N LEU A 10 -36.72 -16.53 -7.73
CA LEU A 10 -36.19 -15.76 -6.61
C LEU A 10 -34.98 -16.46 -5.97
N LEU A 11 -35.04 -17.77 -5.78
CA LEU A 11 -33.95 -18.56 -5.22
C LEU A 11 -32.71 -18.58 -6.12
N THR A 12 -32.91 -18.62 -7.45
CA THR A 12 -31.79 -18.55 -8.41
C THR A 12 -31.13 -17.17 -8.40
N LEU A 13 -31.88 -16.08 -8.30
CA LEU A 13 -31.32 -14.72 -8.17
C LEU A 13 -30.46 -14.56 -6.90
N VAL A 14 -30.88 -15.14 -5.77
CA VAL A 14 -30.10 -15.11 -4.51
C VAL A 14 -28.91 -16.07 -4.55
N ALA A 15 -29.01 -17.19 -5.28
CA ALA A 15 -27.88 -18.13 -5.41
C ALA A 15 -26.76 -17.61 -6.32
N VAL A 16 -27.07 -16.75 -7.30
CA VAL A 16 -26.06 -16.13 -8.18
C VAL A 16 -25.52 -14.80 -7.65
N SER A 17 -26.12 -14.22 -6.60
CA SER A 17 -25.53 -13.10 -5.87
C SER A 17 -24.34 -13.58 -5.05
N ASN A 18 -23.25 -13.90 -5.75
CA ASN A 18 -21.93 -14.03 -5.15
C ASN A 18 -21.47 -12.63 -4.75
N CYS A 19 -21.79 -12.22 -3.53
CA CYS A 19 -20.95 -11.25 -2.85
C CYS A 19 -19.57 -11.91 -2.74
N THR A 20 -18.63 -11.50 -3.60
CA THR A 20 -17.25 -11.98 -3.53
C THR A 20 -16.76 -11.76 -2.10
N ARG A 21 -16.16 -12.80 -1.50
CA ARG A 21 -15.56 -12.67 -0.18
C ARG A 21 -14.58 -11.51 -0.21
N VAL A 22 -14.76 -10.53 0.67
CA VAL A 22 -13.81 -9.42 0.82
C VAL A 22 -12.47 -10.05 1.20
N PRO A 23 -11.37 -9.75 0.48
CA PRO A 23 -10.04 -10.23 0.85
C PRO A 23 -9.70 -9.84 2.29
N ASP A 24 -8.98 -10.70 3.01
CA ASP A 24 -8.60 -10.44 4.41
C ASP A 24 -7.60 -9.26 4.47
N ASN A 25 -7.97 -8.16 5.12
CA ASN A 25 -7.14 -6.96 5.30
C ASN A 25 -6.25 -7.02 6.55
N ASN A 26 -5.62 -8.17 6.78
CA ASN A 26 -4.81 -8.44 7.98
C ASN A 26 -3.34 -8.69 7.64
N ASP A 27 -2.91 -8.30 6.43
CA ASP A 27 -1.50 -8.43 6.06
C ASP A 27 -0.64 -7.56 7.00
N PRO A 28 0.46 -8.07 7.56
CA PRO A 28 1.33 -7.29 8.42
C PRO A 28 1.87 -6.01 7.78
N VAL A 29 1.96 -5.93 6.44
CA VAL A 29 2.43 -4.72 5.75
C VAL A 29 1.48 -3.53 5.90
N ILE A 30 0.19 -3.77 6.20
CA ILE A 30 -0.82 -2.73 6.40
C ILE A 30 -0.35 -1.72 7.47
N GLY A 31 -0.50 -0.44 7.18
CA GLY A 31 -0.01 0.67 8.01
C GLY A 31 0.77 1.72 7.23
N ILE A 32 1.36 2.66 7.97
CA ILE A 32 2.14 3.77 7.40
C ILE A 32 3.62 3.45 7.53
N TRP A 33 4.35 3.68 6.44
CA TRP A 33 5.80 3.54 6.37
C TRP A 33 6.40 4.83 5.88
N VAL A 34 7.50 5.25 6.51
CA VAL A 34 8.06 6.58 6.35
C VAL A 34 9.55 6.52 6.04
N GLN A 35 9.97 7.36 5.10
CA GLN A 35 11.37 7.72 4.93
C GLN A 35 11.52 9.23 5.08
N GLU A 36 12.47 9.67 5.91
CA GLU A 36 12.82 11.08 6.06
C GLU A 36 14.28 11.31 5.69
N GLN A 37 14.51 12.34 4.89
CA GLN A 37 15.84 12.82 4.52
C GLN A 37 15.95 14.30 4.88
N ILE A 38 16.98 14.66 5.63
CA ILE A 38 17.26 16.06 6.01
C ILE A 38 18.47 16.53 5.20
N ASN A 39 18.24 17.47 4.28
CA ASN A 39 19.33 18.09 3.53
C ASN A 39 19.90 19.25 4.34
N ASN A 40 21.10 19.08 4.91
CA ASN A 40 21.79 20.13 5.68
C ASN A 40 22.59 21.10 4.78
N SER A 41 22.12 21.34 3.56
CA SER A 41 22.85 22.06 2.53
C SER A 41 22.51 23.56 2.55
N SER A 42 23.29 24.35 3.29
CA SER A 42 23.37 25.83 3.31
C SER A 42 22.35 26.61 4.16
N ASP A 43 22.79 27.79 4.64
CA ASP A 43 22.24 28.66 5.70
C ASP A 43 20.87 29.29 5.43
N THR A 44 20.03 28.73 4.55
CA THR A 44 18.71 29.27 4.27
C THR A 44 17.73 28.14 3.94
N GLU A 45 16.89 27.82 4.92
CA GLU A 45 15.85 26.77 4.94
C GLU A 45 16.35 25.31 4.93
N LYS A 46 16.05 24.58 6.02
CA LYS A 46 16.24 23.13 6.09
C LYS A 46 15.23 22.46 5.16
N GLU A 47 15.66 22.05 3.97
CA GLU A 47 14.84 21.22 3.10
C GLU A 47 14.80 19.78 3.65
N SER A 48 13.63 19.34 4.11
CA SER A 48 13.38 17.95 4.52
C SER A 48 12.49 17.27 3.49
N VAL A 49 12.95 16.16 2.93
CA VAL A 49 12.10 15.32 2.08
C VAL A 49 11.52 14.21 2.95
N ARG A 50 10.19 14.10 2.96
CA ARG A 50 9.48 13.01 3.64
C ARG A 50 8.65 12.23 2.64
N GLN A 51 8.79 10.91 2.66
CA GLN A 51 8.05 9.99 1.81
C GLN A 51 7.23 9.05 2.68
N GLU A 52 5.98 8.82 2.30
CA GLU A 52 5.05 7.95 3.04
C GLU A 52 4.46 6.91 2.09
N TRP A 53 4.48 5.65 2.52
CA TRP A 53 3.78 4.55 1.90
C TRP A 53 2.70 4.06 2.86
N ILE A 54 1.46 4.30 2.51
CA ILE A 54 0.29 4.03 3.33
C ILE A 54 -0.42 2.80 2.75
N PHE A 55 -0.20 1.63 3.32
CA PHE A 55 -0.90 0.40 2.94
C PHE A 55 -2.25 0.39 3.66
N ASN A 56 -3.32 0.74 2.93
CA ASN A 56 -4.66 0.98 3.50
C ASN A 56 -5.57 -0.24 3.44
N ASP A 57 -5.48 -0.98 2.35
CA ASP A 57 -6.38 -2.09 2.02
C ASP A 57 -5.61 -3.17 1.25
N VAL A 58 -6.24 -4.32 1.10
CA VAL A 58 -5.67 -5.44 0.37
C VAL A 58 -5.40 -5.01 -1.08
N TYR A 59 -4.12 -5.09 -1.44
CA TYR A 59 -3.58 -4.75 -2.75
C TYR A 59 -3.61 -3.26 -3.13
N LEU A 60 -4.05 -2.35 -2.26
CA LEU A 60 -4.08 -0.91 -2.52
C LEU A 60 -3.44 -0.09 -1.39
N GLY A 61 -2.80 1.00 -1.77
CA GLY A 61 -2.23 1.95 -0.84
C GLY A 61 -2.09 3.34 -1.45
N ARG A 62 -1.52 4.25 -0.67
CA ARG A 62 -1.25 5.63 -1.11
C ARG A 62 0.17 6.02 -0.82
N TYR A 63 0.80 6.64 -1.80
CA TYR A 63 2.11 7.23 -1.67
C TYR A 63 2.01 8.75 -1.61
N HIS A 64 2.73 9.32 -0.64
CA HIS A 64 2.95 10.76 -0.55
C HIS A 64 4.44 11.08 -0.59
N LYS A 65 4.78 12.19 -1.23
CA LYS A 65 6.08 12.83 -1.11
C LYS A 65 5.90 14.28 -0.71
N TYR A 66 6.56 14.67 0.35
CA TYR A 66 6.61 16.02 0.88
C TYR A 66 8.00 16.60 0.74
N ASN A 67 8.06 17.90 0.47
CA ASN A 67 9.26 18.71 0.58
C ASN A 67 8.96 19.87 1.55
N GLY A 68 9.53 19.77 2.75
CA GLY A 68 9.10 20.54 3.91
C GLY A 68 7.63 20.27 4.23
N SER A 69 6.82 21.33 4.28
CA SER A 69 5.37 21.25 4.46
C SER A 69 4.58 21.11 3.16
N ASN A 70 5.25 21.13 2.00
CA ASN A 70 4.60 21.07 0.69
C ASN A 70 4.43 19.62 0.22
N LEU A 71 3.22 19.23 -0.17
CA LEU A 71 2.92 17.94 -0.78
C LEU A 71 3.24 17.98 -2.28
N GLU A 72 4.34 17.35 -2.69
CA GLU A 72 4.77 17.30 -4.10
C GLU A 72 4.06 16.21 -4.90
N ILE A 73 3.93 15.02 -4.31
CA ILE A 73 3.34 13.86 -4.98
C ILE A 73 2.28 13.26 -4.07
N LYS A 74 1.11 12.97 -4.65
CA LYS A 74 0.08 12.14 -4.06
C LYS A 74 -0.50 11.24 -5.12
N THR A 75 -0.24 9.95 -5.00
CA THR A 75 -0.76 8.93 -5.92
C THR A 75 -1.16 7.68 -5.16
N ASP A 76 -2.13 6.95 -5.68
CA ASP A 76 -2.41 5.61 -5.20
C ASP A 76 -1.40 4.63 -5.80
N PHE A 77 -1.16 3.53 -5.10
CA PHE A 77 -0.33 2.42 -5.56
C PHE A 77 -1.09 1.10 -5.41
N SER A 78 -0.77 0.13 -6.25
CA SER A 78 -1.17 -1.25 -6.05
C SER A 78 0.01 -2.04 -5.49
N TRP A 79 -0.28 -3.08 -4.72
CA TRP A 79 0.75 -3.97 -4.20
C TRP A 79 0.33 -5.44 -4.28
N GLU A 80 1.31 -6.32 -4.41
CA GLU A 80 1.13 -7.77 -4.37
C GLU A 80 2.20 -8.40 -3.47
N TYR A 81 1.86 -9.49 -2.80
CA TYR A 81 2.81 -10.26 -1.99
C TYR A 81 3.05 -11.63 -2.64
N ALA A 82 4.30 -11.90 -2.99
CA ALA A 82 4.73 -13.17 -3.58
C ALA A 82 6.15 -13.50 -3.12
N ASP A 83 6.40 -14.77 -2.79
CA ASP A 83 7.73 -15.29 -2.46
C ASP A 83 8.49 -14.52 -1.36
N GLY A 84 7.77 -13.93 -0.39
CA GLY A 84 8.36 -13.17 0.71
C GLY A 84 8.53 -11.67 0.43
N PHE A 85 8.14 -11.20 -0.75
CA PHE A 85 8.33 -9.82 -1.19
C PHE A 85 7.00 -9.14 -1.52
N TYR A 86 6.90 -7.87 -1.16
CA TYR A 86 5.88 -6.95 -1.61
C TYR A 86 6.38 -6.22 -2.86
N THR A 87 5.64 -6.33 -3.95
CA THR A 87 5.87 -5.53 -5.16
C THR A 87 4.89 -4.35 -5.16
N ILE A 88 5.40 -3.13 -5.07
CA ILE A 88 4.65 -1.88 -5.11
C ILE A 88 4.73 -1.28 -6.51
N THR A 89 3.59 -0.99 -7.11
CA THR A 89 3.49 -0.38 -8.44
C THR A 89 2.64 0.89 -8.37
N TYR A 90 2.98 1.91 -9.16
CA TYR A 90 2.32 3.21 -9.17
C TYR A 90 1.62 3.48 -10.52
N PRO A 91 0.44 2.88 -10.79
CA PRO A 91 -0.25 3.04 -12.06
C PRO A 91 -0.50 4.50 -12.43
N GLY A 92 -0.20 4.87 -13.67
CA GLY A 92 -0.42 6.23 -14.17
C GLY A 92 0.66 7.24 -13.77
N THR A 93 1.80 6.78 -13.26
CA THR A 93 2.98 7.61 -12.96
C THR A 93 4.24 7.02 -13.59
N ASP A 94 5.31 7.83 -13.66
CA ASP A 94 6.65 7.39 -14.08
C ASP A 94 7.51 6.89 -12.89
N LEU A 95 6.89 6.67 -11.72
CA LEU A 95 7.62 6.16 -10.54
C LEU A 95 8.04 4.71 -10.75
N GLU A 96 9.26 4.40 -10.33
CA GLU A 96 9.79 3.05 -10.41
C GLU A 96 9.03 2.08 -9.49
N LYS A 97 8.84 0.86 -9.99
CA LYS A 97 8.35 -0.27 -9.20
C LYS A 97 9.32 -0.55 -8.06
N GLN A 98 8.81 -0.80 -6.87
CA GLN A 98 9.61 -1.18 -5.71
C GLN A 98 9.33 -2.64 -5.35
N VAL A 99 10.38 -3.38 -5.04
CA VAL A 99 10.29 -4.76 -4.52
C VAL A 99 10.95 -4.75 -3.16
N VAL A 100 10.17 -5.03 -2.12
CA VAL A 100 10.61 -4.91 -0.74
C VAL A 100 10.22 -6.12 0.10
N SER A 101 10.98 -6.40 1.14
CA SER A 101 10.60 -7.33 2.19
C SER A 101 10.41 -6.58 3.52
N MET A 102 9.56 -7.12 4.39
CA MET A 102 9.35 -6.57 5.72
C MET A 102 10.28 -7.25 6.72
N ARG A 103 10.98 -6.46 7.52
CA ARG A 103 11.85 -6.92 8.61
C ARG A 103 11.40 -6.33 9.93
N GLU A 104 11.42 -7.16 10.97
CA GLU A 104 11.16 -6.77 12.34
C GLU A 104 12.39 -7.08 13.19
N THR A 105 12.87 -6.07 13.91
CA THR A 105 13.99 -6.15 14.85
C THR A 105 13.58 -5.53 16.19
N PRO A 106 14.37 -5.71 17.27
CA PRO A 106 14.11 -5.04 18.54
C PRO A 106 14.08 -3.51 18.46
N GLU A 107 14.75 -2.93 17.47
CA GLU A 107 14.81 -1.49 17.23
C GLU A 107 13.64 -0.95 16.40
N GLY A 108 12.87 -1.81 15.73
CA GLY A 108 11.68 -1.43 14.96
C GLY A 108 11.41 -2.34 13.76
N THR A 109 10.38 -1.98 13.00
CA THR A 109 10.02 -2.66 11.74
C THR A 109 10.34 -1.76 10.55
N PHE A 110 10.88 -2.33 9.47
CA PHE A 110 11.21 -1.59 8.25
C PHE A 110 10.97 -2.40 6.98
N LEU A 111 10.85 -1.68 5.86
CA LEU A 111 10.87 -2.23 4.50
C LEU A 111 12.29 -2.10 3.94
N GLU A 112 12.82 -3.18 3.38
CA GLU A 112 14.14 -3.20 2.71
C GLU A 112 14.03 -3.72 1.28
N ASP A 113 14.86 -3.20 0.38
CA ASP A 113 14.99 -3.71 -0.98
C ASP A 113 15.75 -5.05 -1.03
N GLU A 114 15.83 -5.68 -2.21
CA GLU A 114 16.54 -6.95 -2.42
C GLU A 114 18.05 -6.90 -2.10
N LYS A 115 18.62 -5.69 -2.00
CA LYS A 115 20.04 -5.44 -1.67
C LYS A 115 20.23 -5.15 -0.17
N GLY A 116 19.15 -5.10 0.62
CA GLY A 116 19.17 -4.78 2.04
C GLY A 116 19.22 -3.27 2.34
N ASN A 117 18.96 -2.40 1.37
CA ASN A 117 18.82 -0.97 1.63
C ASN A 117 17.45 -0.70 2.23
N VAL A 118 17.42 0.03 3.35
CA VAL A 118 16.16 0.42 3.99
C VAL A 118 15.43 1.44 3.12
N LEU A 119 14.22 1.09 2.70
CA LEU A 119 13.30 1.98 2.02
C LEU A 119 12.60 2.89 3.03
N ALA A 120 11.94 2.31 4.02
CA ALA A 120 11.07 3.03 4.94
C ALA A 120 10.93 2.31 6.29
N PHE A 121 10.75 3.06 7.36
CA PHE A 121 10.48 2.56 8.70
C PHE A 121 8.99 2.60 8.99
N ARG A 122 8.50 1.67 9.81
CA ARG A 122 7.13 1.74 10.32
C ARG A 122 6.96 3.01 11.17
N GLU A 123 5.87 3.73 10.93
CA GLU A 123 5.43 4.83 11.81
C GLU A 123 4.75 4.34 13.09
#